data_AF-A0A0M0T4P5-F1
#
_entry.id   AF-A0A0M0T4P5-F1
#
_cell.length_a   1.000
_cell.length_b   1.000
_cell.length_c   1.000
_cell.angle_alpha   90.00
_cell.angle_beta   90.00
_cell.angle_gamma   90.00
#
_symmetry.space_group_name_H-M   'P 1'
#
loop_
_entity.id
_entity.type
_entity.pdbx_description
1 polymer ?
#
loop_
_entity_poly.entity_id
_entity_poly.type
_entity_poly.pdbx_seq_one_letter_code
_entity_poly.pdbx_strand_id
1 'polypeptide(L)'
;MQQRQYRIPNEVTTELKINKMLYLYDLLFLVALIIVRLIALPFIPDALHLPFTFFLVAFGLFLVIRPTTNPEKRMIHVLYYALMKKKDTYIALTDGKDGSKGA
;
A
#
# COMPACT_ATOMS: atom_id res chain seq x y z
N MET A 1 19.53 -36.26 -24.56
CA MET A 1 18.25 -35.59 -24.29
C MET A 1 18.54 -34.25 -23.60
N GLN A 2 18.33 -33.13 -24.29
CA GLN A 2 18.57 -31.79 -23.74
C GLN A 2 17.44 -31.43 -22.76
N GLN A 3 17.79 -31.28 -21.48
CA GLN A 3 16.87 -30.82 -20.45
C GLN A 3 16.62 -29.33 -20.68
N ARG A 4 15.39 -28.95 -21.06
CA ARG A 4 14.98 -27.54 -21.12
C ARG A 4 14.97 -27.01 -19.68
N GLN A 5 15.96 -26.20 -19.34
CA GLN A 5 16.04 -25.52 -18.06
C GLN A 5 14.92 -24.47 -17.99
N TYR A 6 13.80 -24.86 -17.39
CA TYR A 6 12.65 -24.00 -17.21
C TYR A 6 12.98 -22.99 -16.10
N ARG A 7 13.28 -21.73 -16.46
CA ARG A 7 13.36 -20.62 -15.50
C ARG A 7 11.94 -20.35 -15.02
N ILE A 8 11.55 -20.99 -13.91
CA ILE A 8 10.34 -20.62 -13.19
C ILE A 8 10.52 -19.14 -12.80
N PRO A 9 9.68 -18.21 -13.26
CA PRO A 9 9.77 -16.83 -12.84
C PRO A 9 9.41 -16.77 -11.36
N ASN A 10 10.40 -16.46 -10.51
CA ASN A 10 10.24 -16.35 -9.05
C ASN A 10 9.48 -15.07 -8.63
N GLU A 11 8.91 -14.33 -9.57
CA GLU A 11 8.33 -13.00 -9.35
C GLU A 11 6.79 -13.01 -9.31
N VAL A 12 6.16 -14.19 -9.38
CA VAL A 12 4.69 -14.30 -9.27
C VAL A 12 4.27 -14.22 -7.81
N THR A 13 4.39 -13.01 -7.23
CA THR A 13 3.85 -12.65 -5.92
C THR A 13 2.35 -12.40 -6.05
N THR A 14 1.59 -13.48 -6.27
CA THR A 14 0.13 -13.37 -6.34
C THR A 14 -0.39 -12.95 -4.97
N GLU A 15 -1.06 -11.80 -4.88
CA GLU A 15 -1.68 -11.35 -3.64
C GLU A 15 -2.63 -12.43 -3.10
N LEU A 16 -2.49 -12.79 -1.82
CA LEU A 16 -3.34 -13.79 -1.16
C LEU A 16 -4.78 -13.28 -1.08
N LYS A 17 -5.63 -13.77 -1.98
CA LYS A 17 -7.07 -13.47 -2.04
C LYS A 17 -7.83 -14.52 -1.22
N ILE A 18 -8.63 -14.09 -0.25
CA ILE A 18 -9.57 -14.96 0.46
C ILE A 18 -10.87 -15.07 -0.35
N ASN A 19 -11.28 -13.97 -1.00
CA ASN A 19 -12.43 -13.91 -1.91
C ASN A 19 -12.13 -12.90 -3.04
N LYS A 20 -12.90 -12.92 -4.14
CA LYS A 20 -12.77 -11.96 -5.27
C LYS A 20 -12.77 -10.49 -4.83
N MET A 21 -13.42 -10.19 -3.71
CA MET A 21 -13.58 -8.84 -3.15
C MET A 21 -12.70 -8.57 -1.93
N LEU A 22 -12.19 -9.61 -1.24
CA LEU A 22 -11.49 -9.49 0.04
C LEU A 22 -10.08 -10.09 -0.05
N TYR A 23 -9.09 -9.22 0.01
CA TYR A 23 -7.69 -9.61 0.16
C TYR A 23 -7.41 -9.90 1.64
N LEU A 24 -6.53 -10.87 1.94
CA LEU A 24 -6.14 -11.19 3.32
C LEU A 24 -5.61 -9.95 4.05
N TYR A 25 -4.86 -9.10 3.34
CA TYR A 25 -4.36 -7.85 3.87
C TYR A 25 -5.45 -6.85 4.25
N ASP A 26 -6.60 -6.83 3.55
CA ASP A 26 -7.72 -5.96 3.91
C ASP A 26 -8.36 -6.39 5.23
N LEU A 27 -8.48 -7.70 5.42
CA LEU A 27 -8.98 -8.26 6.68
C LEU A 27 -8.03 -7.94 7.84
N LEU A 28 -6.73 -8.20 7.65
CA LEU A 28 -5.71 -7.90 8.66
C LEU A 28 -5.66 -6.41 8.99
N PHE A 29 -5.80 -5.55 7.98
CA PHE A 29 -5.84 -4.11 8.16
C PHE A 29 -7.07 -3.66 8.97
N LEU A 30 -8.24 -4.23 8.70
CA LEU A 30 -9.47 -3.94 9.45
C LEU A 30 -9.35 -4.40 10.91
N VAL A 31 -8.80 -5.60 11.15
CA VAL A 31 -8.49 -6.09 12.50
C VAL A 31 -7.52 -5.13 13.21
N ALA A 32 -6.47 -4.68 12.55
CA ALA A 32 -5.52 -3.72 13.12
C ALA A 32 -6.20 -2.39 13.49
N LEU A 33 -7.12 -1.88 12.65
CA LEU A 33 -7.90 -0.67 12.97
C LEU A 33 -8.77 -0.84 14.22
N ILE A 34 -9.41 -2.00 14.39
CA ILE A 34 -10.19 -2.30 15.59
C ILE A 34 -9.28 -2.31 16.82
N ILE A 35 -8.13 -2.96 16.74
CA ILE A 35 -7.16 -3.00 17.85
C ILE A 35 -6.69 -1.59 18.22
N VAL A 36 -6.34 -0.77 17.22
CA VAL A 36 -5.95 0.64 17.44
C VAL A 36 -7.08 1.40 18.13
N ARG A 37 -8.33 1.22 17.69
CA ARG A 37 -9.49 1.84 18.34
C ARG A 37 -9.60 1.41 19.81
N LEU A 38 -9.49 0.12 20.11
CA LEU A 38 -9.62 -0.42 21.46
C LEU A 38 -8.51 0.09 22.40
N ILE A 39 -7.28 0.22 21.89
CA ILE A 39 -6.16 0.77 22.65
C ILE A 39 -6.35 2.28 22.87
N ALA A 40 -6.85 3.02 21.87
CA ALA A 40 -7.01 4.47 21.95
C ALA A 40 -8.24 4.91 22.75
N LEU A 41 -9.33 4.13 22.75
CA LEU A 41 -10.61 4.51 23.36
C LEU A 41 -10.52 4.94 24.83
N PRO A 42 -9.74 4.27 25.72
CA PRO A 42 -9.59 4.68 27.11
C PRO A 42 -8.95 6.07 27.29
N PHE A 43 -8.21 6.55 26.29
CA PHE A 43 -7.55 7.86 26.32
C PHE A 43 -8.44 8.98 25.75
N ILE A 44 -9.62 8.64 25.24
CA ILE A 44 -10.52 9.57 24.56
C ILE A 44 -11.77 9.78 25.43
N PRO A 45 -12.16 11.04 25.71
CA PRO A 45 -13.40 11.35 26.43
C PRO A 45 -14.62 10.74 25.74
N ASP A 46 -15.61 10.30 26.51
CA ASP A 46 -16.82 9.61 25.99
C ASP A 46 -17.56 10.41 24.90
N ALA A 47 -17.61 11.73 25.05
CA ALA A 47 -18.21 12.64 24.06
C ALA A 47 -17.54 12.57 22.68
N LEU A 48 -16.27 12.14 22.62
CA LEU A 48 -15.46 12.06 21.42
C LEU A 48 -15.37 10.63 20.83
N HIS A 49 -16.02 9.63 21.45
CA HIS A 49 -15.94 8.24 20.95
C HIS A 49 -16.52 8.07 19.55
N LEU A 50 -17.69 8.69 19.28
CA LEU A 50 -18.32 8.68 17.96
C LEU A 50 -17.47 9.39 16.90
N PRO A 51 -17.06 10.67 17.08
CA PRO A 51 -16.25 11.35 16.08
C PRO A 51 -14.89 10.68 15.88
N PHE A 52 -14.26 10.16 16.93
CA PHE A 52 -13.03 9.37 16.80
C PHE A 52 -13.25 8.10 15.95
N THR A 53 -14.34 7.37 16.19
CA THR A 53 -14.65 6.17 15.41
C THR A 53 -14.87 6.53 13.93
N PHE A 54 -15.59 7.62 13.65
CA PHE A 54 -15.81 8.08 12.28
C PHE A 54 -14.50 8.49 11.60
N PHE A 55 -13.65 9.24 12.30
CA PHE A 55 -12.32 9.61 11.83
C PHE A 55 -11.48 8.36 11.50
N LEU A 56 -11.47 7.37 12.39
CA LEU A 56 -10.67 6.16 12.23
C LEU A 56 -11.15 5.31 11.03
N VAL A 57 -12.46 5.23 10.80
CA VAL A 57 -13.03 4.59 9.60
C VAL A 57 -12.65 5.35 8.33
N ALA A 58 -12.81 6.67 8.31
CA ALA A 58 -12.46 7.50 7.16
C ALA A 58 -10.96 7.42 6.83
N PHE A 59 -10.11 7.47 7.85
CA PHE A 59 -8.67 7.29 7.73
C PHE A 59 -8.30 5.90 7.23
N GLY A 60 -8.97 4.87 7.74
CA GLY A 60 -8.82 3.49 7.26
C GLY A 60 -9.14 3.35 5.77
N LEU A 61 -10.27 3.90 5.33
CA LEU A 61 -10.65 3.92 3.91
C LEU A 61 -9.61 4.65 3.07
N PHE A 62 -9.16 5.82 3.52
CA PHE A 62 -8.12 6.60 2.85
C PHE A 62 -6.83 5.80 2.61
N LEU A 63 -6.40 5.01 3.61
CA LEU A 63 -5.20 4.17 3.50
C LEU A 63 -5.34 3.01 2.51
N VAL A 64 -6.57 2.50 2.33
CA VAL A 64 -6.87 1.37 1.44
C VAL A 64 -7.05 1.82 -0.02
N ILE A 65 -7.51 3.06 -0.24
CA ILE A 65 -7.69 3.61 -1.60
C ILE A 65 -6.39 3.50 -2.40
N ARG A 66 -6.53 3.10 -3.67
CA ARG A 66 -5.43 3.07 -4.63
C ARG A 66 -5.34 4.45 -5.30
N PRO A 67 -4.22 5.18 -5.17
CA PRO A 67 -4.05 6.47 -5.81
C PRO A 67 -4.01 6.32 -7.33
N THR A 68 -4.56 7.30 -8.04
CA THR A 68 -4.64 7.33 -9.50
C THR A 68 -3.26 7.38 -10.17
N THR A 69 -2.26 7.95 -9.50
CA THR A 69 -0.87 8.02 -9.97
C THR A 69 -0.16 6.66 -9.94
N ASN A 70 -0.59 5.72 -9.09
CA ASN A 70 -0.01 4.38 -9.03
C ASN A 70 -1.06 3.34 -8.58
N PRO A 71 -1.86 2.79 -9.51
CA PRO A 71 -2.97 1.89 -9.20
C PRO A 71 -2.55 0.48 -8.75
N GLU A 72 -1.26 0.15 -8.84
CA GLU A 72 -0.72 -1.13 -8.36
C GLU A 72 -0.34 -1.09 -6.87
N LYS A 73 -0.17 0.10 -6.30
CA LYS A 73 0.25 0.28 -4.90
C LYS A 73 -0.85 0.98 -4.10
N ARG A 74 -1.07 0.55 -2.86
CA ARG A 74 -2.03 1.18 -1.94
C ARG A 74 -1.48 2.49 -1.36
N MET A 75 -2.34 3.39 -0.89
CA MET A 75 -1.93 4.67 -0.29
C MET A 75 -0.90 4.51 0.85
N ILE A 76 -0.99 3.44 1.64
CA ILE A 76 0.01 3.09 2.67
C ILE A 76 1.44 3.04 2.09
N HIS A 77 1.62 2.43 0.92
CA HIS A 77 2.93 2.32 0.28
C HIS A 77 3.43 3.68 -0.22
N VAL A 78 2.52 4.52 -0.72
CA VAL A 78 2.86 5.88 -1.15
C VAL A 78 3.31 6.72 0.03
N LEU A 79 2.61 6.66 1.16
CA LEU A 79 3.02 7.33 2.40
C LEU A 79 4.36 6.80 2.91
N TYR A 80 4.55 5.47 2.91
CA TYR A 80 5.82 4.86 3.30
C TYR A 80 6.98 5.36 2.43
N TYR A 81 6.82 5.36 1.10
CA TYR A 81 7.83 5.90 0.21
C TYR A 81 8.04 7.39 0.41
N ALA A 82 6.99 8.17 0.62
CA ALA A 82 7.12 9.61 0.89
C ALA A 82 7.91 9.89 2.17
N LEU A 83 7.70 9.10 3.23
CA LEU A 83 8.43 9.20 4.50
C LEU A 83 9.88 8.72 4.38
N MET A 84 10.12 7.63 3.67
CA MET A 84 11.45 7.01 3.53
C MET A 84 12.30 7.67 2.43
N LYS A 85 11.67 8.44 1.52
CA LYS A 85 12.36 9.13 0.42
C LYS A 85 13.35 10.15 0.99
N LYS A 86 14.62 9.79 0.96
CA LYS A 86 15.72 10.75 1.09
C LYS A 86 15.68 11.70 -0.10
N LYS A 87 15.36 12.96 0.15
CA LYS A 87 15.28 14.01 -0.89
C LYS A 87 16.58 14.12 -1.69
N ASP A 88 17.70 13.81 -1.05
CA ASP A 88 19.04 13.98 -1.62
C ASP A 88 19.51 12.83 -2.52
N THR A 89 18.77 11.71 -2.57
CA THR A 89 19.19 10.50 -3.33
C THR A 89 18.33 10.26 -4.57
N TYR A 90 17.08 10.73 -4.58
CA TYR A 90 16.15 10.44 -5.67
C TYR A 90 15.96 11.65 -6.59
N ILE A 91 16.64 11.64 -7.74
CA ILE A 91 16.41 12.56 -8.85
C ILE A 91 15.24 12.04 -9.69
N ALA A 92 14.31 12.92 -10.07
CA ALA A 92 13.28 12.55 -11.03
C ALA A 92 13.97 12.19 -12.35
N LEU A 93 13.75 10.97 -12.86
CA LEU A 93 14.11 10.66 -14.24
C LEU A 93 13.27 11.59 -15.11
N THR A 94 13.85 12.69 -15.56
CA THR A 94 13.30 13.48 -16.65
C THR A 94 13.20 12.52 -17.82
N ASP A 95 12.02 12.35 -18.38
CA ASP A 95 11.79 11.57 -19.60
C ASP A 95 12.55 12.25 -20.76
N GLY A 96 13.86 11.98 -20.80
CA GLY A 96 14.72 12.31 -21.89
C GLY A 96 14.41 11.32 -22.99
N LYS A 97 13.53 11.73 -23.90
CA LYS A 97 13.61 11.30 -25.30
C LYS A 97 14.95 11.73 -25.90
N ASP A 98 16.05 11.16 -25.43
CA ASP A 98 17.35 11.32 -26.04
C ASP A 98 17.76 10.00 -26.69
N GLY A 99 17.36 9.91 -27.96
CA GLY A 99 18.27 9.46 -29.00
C GLY A 99 18.70 8.00 -28.96
N SER A 100 17.84 7.14 -29.53
CA SER A 100 18.33 6.08 -30.42
C SER A 100 19.23 6.70 -31.48
N LYS A 101 20.56 6.58 -31.31
CA LYS A 101 21.59 6.46 -32.37
C LYS A 101 22.73 5.67 -31.69
N GLY A 102 23.03 4.42 -32.03
CA GLY A 102 23.30 3.96 -33.39
C GLY A 102 24.68 4.47 -33.80
N ALA A 103 25.74 3.81 -33.30
CA ALA A 103 27.05 3.65 -33.92
C ALA A 103 27.84 2.60 -33.12
#